data_AF-A0A8T2PYE6-F1
#
_entry.id   AF-A0A8T2PYE6-F1
#
_cell.length_a   1.000
_cell.length_b   1.000
_cell.length_c   1.000
_cell.angle_alpha   90.00
_cell.angle_beta   90.00
_cell.angle_gamma   90.00
#
_symmetry.space_group_name_H-M   'P 1'
#
loop_
_entity.id
_entity.type
_entity.pdbx_description
1 polymer ?
#
loop_
_entity_poly.entity_id
_entity_poly.type
_entity_poly.pdbx_seq_one_letter_code
_entity_poly.pdbx_strand_id
1 'polypeptide(L)' 'MLGLTLANLIHCFDLQLPHGQSSDTMNMEERKGITSNKAVPTTIVPKPRFPMDFLRVTSH' A
#
# COMPACT_ATOMS: atom_id res chain seq x y z
N MET A 1 -0.58 -4.73 17.90
CA MET A 1 -0.03 -3.48 17.33
C MET A 1 -0.05 -3.48 15.80
N LEU A 2 0.37 -4.56 15.12
CA LEU A 2 0.34 -4.64 13.66
C LEU A 2 -1.07 -4.53 13.04
N GLY A 3 -2.06 -5.20 13.63
CA GLY A 3 -3.44 -5.22 13.12
C GLY A 3 -4.08 -3.83 13.03
N LEU A 4 -3.93 -2.99 14.05
CA LEU A 4 -4.47 -1.62 14.05
C LEU A 4 -3.76 -0.74 13.02
N THR A 5 -2.44 -0.88 12.89
CA THR A 5 -1.65 -0.13 11.92
C THR A 5 -2.09 -0.47 10.49
N LEU A 6 -2.29 -1.76 10.20
CA LEU A 6 -2.78 -2.20 8.90
C LEU A 6 -4.22 -1.74 8.65
N ALA A 7 -5.10 -1.88 9.65
CA ALA A 7 -6.49 -1.44 9.56
C ALA A 7 -6.59 0.06 9.25
N ASN A 8 -5.77 0.88 9.89
CA ASN A 8 -5.74 2.32 9.63
C ASN A 8 -5.23 2.62 8.21
N LEU A 9 -4.20 1.91 7.76
CA LEU A 9 -3.63 2.09 6.42
C LEU A 9 -4.65 1.78 5.32
N ILE A 10 -5.32 0.63 5.38
CA ILE A 10 -6.33 0.22 4.39
C ILE A 10 -7.63 1.02 4.51
N HIS A 11 -7.91 1.61 5.66
CA HIS A 11 -9.07 2.47 5.85
C HIS A 11 -8.88 3.83 5.19
N CYS A 12 -7.72 4.46 5.40
CA CYS A 12 -7.43 5.81 4.88
C CYS A 12 -6.99 5.82 3.41
N PHE A 13 -6.31 4.77 2.95
CA PHE A 13 -5.70 4.73 1.64
C PHE A 13 -6.21 3.58 0.78
N ASP A 14 -6.52 3.90 -0.47
CA ASP A 14 -6.65 2.94 -1.54
C ASP A 14 -5.23 2.62 -2.06
N LEU A 15 -4.71 1.44 -1.73
CA LEU A 15 -3.37 1.01 -2.10
C LEU A 15 -3.39 0.45 -3.53
N GLN A 16 -2.72 1.15 -4.46
CA GLN A 16 -2.67 0.76 -5.86
C GLN A 16 -1.25 0.38 -6.26
N LEU A 17 -1.11 -0.53 -7.22
CA LEU A 17 0.19 -0.85 -7.80
C LEU A 17 0.64 0.31 -8.72
N PRO A 18 1.94 0.62 -8.75
CA PRO A 18 2.49 1.63 -9.64
C PRO A 18 2.30 1.22 -11.11
N HIS A 19 2.09 2.22 -11.97
CA HIS A 19 2.07 2.06 -13.43
C HIS A 19 1.07 1.05 -14.01
N GLY A 20 0.00 0.72 -13.28
CA GLY A 20 -1.00 -0.24 -13.77
C GLY A 20 -0.49 -1.68 -13.81
N GLN A 21 0.56 -2.00 -13.04
CA GLN A 21 0.96 -3.39 -12.83
C GLN A 21 -0.23 -4.20 -12.33
N SER A 22 -0.53 -5.27 -13.04
CA SER A 22 -1.48 -6.31 -12.65
C SER A 22 -0.76 -7.38 -11.83
N SER A 23 -1.51 -8.23 -11.12
CA SER A 23 -0.91 -9.36 -10.39
C SER A 23 -0.06 -10.27 -11.29
N ASP A 24 -0.31 -10.24 -12.60
CA ASP A 24 0.38 -11.01 -13.63
C ASP A 24 1.77 -10.43 -13.99
N THR A 25 1.95 -9.11 -13.86
CA THR A 25 3.24 -8.43 -14.08
C THR A 25 4.06 -8.26 -12.81
N MET A 26 3.55 -8.75 -11.68
CA MET A 26 4.18 -8.66 -10.38
C MET A 26 5.21 -9.78 -10.23
N ASN A 27 6.51 -9.47 -10.33
CA ASN A 27 7.57 -10.47 -10.19
C ASN A 27 7.60 -11.08 -8.76
N MET A 28 6.94 -12.22 -8.55
CA MET A 28 6.90 -12.93 -7.26
C MET A 28 8.10 -13.84 -7.00
N GLU A 29 9.16 -13.75 -7.80
CA GLU A 29 10.38 -14.49 -7.51
C GLU A 29 10.93 -14.11 -6.13
N GLU A 30 11.41 -15.11 -5.40
CA GLU A 30 12.00 -14.92 -4.07
C GLU A 30 13.49 -14.65 -4.21
N ARG A 31 13.99 -13.64 -3.48
CA ARG A 31 15.43 -13.43 -3.28
C ARG A 31 15.93 -14.61 -2.44
N LYS A 32 16.79 -15.46 -3.00
CA LYS A 32 17.46 -16.51 -2.21
C LYS A 32 18.24 -15.88 -1.05
N GLY A 33 17.91 -16.28 0.18
CA GLY A 33 18.51 -15.75 1.41
C GLY A 33 17.90 -16.39 2.66
N ILE A 34 18.34 -15.93 3.84
CA ILE A 34 17.86 -16.40 5.16
C ILE A 34 16.41 -15.98 5.44
N THR A 35 15.93 -14.96 4.73
CA THR A 35 14.56 -14.44 4.80
C THR A 35 13.92 -14.54 3.43
N SER A 36 12.67 -14.99 3.37
CA SER A 36 11.88 -14.98 2.15
C SER A 36 11.45 -13.55 1.84
N ASN A 37 12.30 -12.84 1.09
CA ASN A 37 12.02 -11.51 0.58
C ASN A 37 11.77 -11.58 -0.93
N LYS A 38 10.90 -10.71 -1.44
CA LYS A 38 10.64 -10.65 -2.87
C LYS A 38 11.89 -10.16 -3.62
N ALA A 39 12.27 -10.83 -4.71
CA ALA A 39 13.47 -10.54 -5.50
C ALA A 39 13.51 -9.10 -5.99
N VAL A 40 12.34 -8.54 -6.29
CA VAL A 40 12.13 -7.13 -6.59
C VAL A 40 11.18 -6.53 -5.54
N PRO A 41 11.55 -5.43 -4.87
CA PRO A 41 10.69 -4.79 -3.89
C PRO A 41 9.37 -4.34 -4.55
N THR A 42 8.24 -4.71 -3.95
CA THR A 42 6.93 -4.21 -4.41
C THR A 42 6.75 -2.79 -3.93
N THR A 43 6.73 -1.84 -4.86
CA THR A 43 6.29 -0.48 -4.56
C THR A 43 4.76 -0.44 -4.61
N ILE A 44 4.14 0.29 -3.69
CA ILE A 44 2.70 0.58 -3.67
C ILE A 44 2.51 2.10 -3.63
N VAL A 45 1.47 2.59 -4.29
CA VAL A 45 1.10 4.01 -4.31
C VAL A 45 -0.16 4.18 -3.46
N PRO A 46 -0.06 4.82 -2.29
CA PRO A 46 -1.23 5.10 -1.47
C PRO A 46 -2.01 6.28 -2.06
N LYS A 47 -3.28 6.07 -2.43
CA LYS A 47 -4.19 7.15 -2.80
C LYS A 47 -5.15 7.42 -1.65
N PRO A 48 -5.29 8.67 -1.18
CA PRO A 48 -6.28 9.02 -0.16
C PRO A 48 -7.68 8.61 -0.62
N ARG A 49 -8.40 7.83 0.21
CA ARG A 49 -9.77 7.41 -0.10
C ARG A 49 -10.77 8.55 0.01
N PHE A 50 -10.47 9.52 0.86
CA PHE A 50 -11.27 10.72 1.05
C PHE A 50 -10.53 11.94 0.47
N PRO A 51 -11.23 12.83 -0.25
CA PRO A 51 -10.63 14.09 -0.68
C PRO A 51 -10.17 14.87 0.56
N MET A 52 -8.97 15.42 0.50
CA MET A 52 -8.32 16.16 1.60
C MET A 52 -9.13 17.39 2.08
N ASP A 53 -10.16 17.79 1.32
CA ASP A 53 -11.12 18.85 1.69
C ASP A 53 -11.97 18.47 2.91
N PHE A 54 -12.19 17.17 3.16
CA PHE A 54 -12.96 16.69 4.32
C PHE A 54 -12.21 16.91 5.65
N LEU A 55 -10.88 16.87 5.64
CA LEU A 55 -10.04 17.12 6.82
C LEU A 55 -9.94 18.60 7.20
N ARG A 56 -10.39 19.52 6.34
CA ARG A 56 -10.45 20.96 6.66
C ARG A 56 -11.72 21.37 7.41
N VAL A 57 -12.77 20.55 7.37
CA VAL A 57 -14.10 20.90 7.94
C VAL A 57 -14.21 20.55 9.42
N THR A 58 -13.36 19.65 9.95
CA THR A 58 -13.45 19.22 11.36
C THR A 58 -12.59 20.03 12.32
N SER A 59 -12.12 21.22 11.91
CA SER A 59 -11.43 22.18 12.78
C SER A 59 -12.28 23.45 12.93
N HIS A 60 -13.50 23.30 13.46
CA HIS A 60 -14.29 24.40 14.02
C HIS A 60 -15.13 23.90 15.21
#